data_AF-A0A4Y9KT59-F1
#
_entry.id   AF-A0A4Y9KT59-F1
#
_cell.length_a   1.000
_cell.length_b   1.000
_cell.length_c   1.000
_cell.angle_alpha   90.00
_cell.angle_beta   90.00
_cell.angle_gamma   90.00
#
_symmetry.space_group_name_H-M   'P 1'
#
loop_
_entity.id
_entity.type
_entity.pdbx_description
1 polymer ?
#
loop_
_entity_poly.entity_id
_entity_poly.type
_entity_poly.pdbx_seq_one_letter_code
_entity_poly.pdbx_strand_id
1 'polypeptide(L)'
;MSADLILTTLAAGGKPATKLANVIQQLVIEAGKLGELEIAKYVRSTNQLLTDDEADAMAPEQLAVVRDHLVTVKRFPAVWLVRLGDAIERGLFWNYSDERIVQIMLIGPR
;
A
#
# COMPACT_ATOMS: atom_id res chain seq x y z
N MET A 1 -4.14 -9.88 -8.54
CA MET A 1 -4.58 -10.98 -7.63
C MET A 1 -4.68 -10.49 -6.19
N SER A 2 -3.58 -10.18 -5.47
CA SER A 2 -3.68 -9.74 -4.06
C SER A 2 -4.41 -8.40 -3.87
N ALA A 3 -4.20 -7.43 -4.78
CA ALA A 3 -4.94 -6.17 -4.75
C ALA A 3 -6.45 -6.36 -4.95
N ASP A 4 -6.86 -7.24 -5.86
CA ASP A 4 -8.27 -7.54 -6.14
C ASP A 4 -8.96 -8.16 -4.93
N LEU A 5 -8.27 -9.05 -4.22
CA LEU A 5 -8.79 -9.67 -2.99
C LEU A 5 -8.97 -8.66 -1.87
N ILE A 6 -8.01 -7.74 -1.69
CA ILE A 6 -8.10 -6.65 -0.72
C ILE A 6 -9.31 -5.76 -1.05
N LEU A 7 -9.44 -5.32 -2.32
CA LEU A 7 -10.54 -4.47 -2.76
C LEU A 7 -11.89 -5.18 -2.60
N THR A 8 -11.99 -6.46 -2.96
CA THR A 8 -13.21 -7.26 -2.81
C THR A 8 -13.59 -7.40 -1.34
N THR A 9 -12.61 -7.63 -0.46
CA THR A 9 -12.84 -7.75 0.98
C THR A 9 -13.32 -6.43 1.59
N LEU A 10 -12.75 -5.29 1.16
CA LEU A 10 -13.21 -3.96 1.57
C LEU A 10 -14.63 -3.67 1.06
N ALA A 11 -14.91 -4.00 -0.20
CA ALA A 11 -16.20 -3.78 -0.84
C ALA A 11 -17.33 -4.64 -0.22
N ALA A 12 -17.00 -5.86 0.23
CA ALA A 12 -17.96 -6.74 0.91
C ALA A 12 -18.49 -6.17 2.23
N GLY A 13 -17.76 -5.24 2.85
CA GLY A 13 -18.17 -4.58 4.08
C GLY A 13 -18.18 -5.51 5.31
N GLY A 14 -18.85 -5.06 6.37
CA GLY A 14 -18.96 -5.80 7.63
C GLY A 14 -17.65 -5.89 8.42
N LYS A 15 -17.64 -6.80 9.42
CA LYS A 15 -16.53 -6.95 10.36
C LYS A 15 -15.16 -7.20 9.67
N PRO A 16 -15.05 -8.03 8.62
CA PRO A 16 -13.77 -8.24 7.94
C PRO A 16 -13.24 -6.99 7.24
N ALA A 17 -14.10 -6.22 6.58
CA ALA A 17 -13.72 -4.98 5.92
C ALA A 17 -13.24 -3.93 6.93
N THR A 18 -13.96 -3.74 8.04
CA THR A 18 -13.54 -2.84 9.12
C THR A 18 -12.18 -3.24 9.68
N LYS A 19 -11.99 -4.54 9.90
CA LYS A 19 -10.74 -5.07 10.44
C LYS A 19 -9.58 -4.90 9.46
N LEU A 20 -9.81 -5.16 8.18
CA LEU A 20 -8.84 -4.93 7.11
C LEU A 20 -8.45 -3.45 7.05
N ALA A 21 -9.42 -2.54 7.12
CA ALA A 21 -9.14 -1.10 7.17
C ALA A 21 -8.30 -0.70 8.39
N ASN A 22 -8.60 -1.25 9.58
CA ASN A 22 -7.82 -1.00 10.79
C ASN A 22 -6.37 -1.50 10.65
N VAL A 23 -6.18 -2.74 10.18
CA VAL A 23 -4.86 -3.32 9.97
C VAL A 23 -4.06 -2.50 8.96
N ILE A 24 -4.67 -2.07 7.86
CA ILE A 24 -4.03 -1.20 6.87
C ILE A 24 -3.60 0.12 7.53
N GLN A 25 -4.48 0.78 8.29
CA GLN A 25 -4.14 2.03 8.98
C GLN A 25 -2.96 1.86 9.95
N GLN A 26 -2.99 0.81 10.78
CA GLN A 26 -1.90 0.52 11.70
C GLN A 26 -0.58 0.21 10.97
N LEU A 27 -0.64 -0.54 9.86
CA LEU A 27 0.55 -0.81 9.04
C LEU A 27 1.14 0.46 8.44
N VAL A 28 0.33 1.43 7.98
CA VAL A 28 0.84 2.72 7.48
C VAL A 28 1.60 3.45 8.59
N ILE A 29 1.03 3.49 9.80
CA ILE A 29 1.61 4.20 10.94
C ILE A 29 2.95 3.55 11.34
N GLU A 30 2.98 2.22 11.49
CA GLU A 30 4.20 1.50 11.86
C GLU A 30 5.27 1.57 10.77
N ALA A 31 4.90 1.41 9.49
CA ALA A 31 5.83 1.60 8.38
C ALA A 31 6.42 3.01 8.34
N GLY A 32 5.59 4.02 8.64
CA GLY A 32 6.02 5.41 8.72
C GLY A 32 7.06 5.64 9.81
N LYS A 33 6.93 4.96 10.97
CA LYS A 33 7.92 5.00 12.06
C LYS A 33 9.22 4.29 11.70
N LEU A 34 9.14 3.18 10.97
CA LEU A 34 10.27 2.35 10.58
C LEU A 34 11.03 2.88 9.34
N GLY A 35 10.44 3.83 8.60
CA GLY A 35 11.01 4.31 7.34
C GLY A 35 10.82 3.35 6.16
N GLU A 36 9.91 2.38 6.29
CA GLU A 36 9.68 1.28 5.33
C GLU A 36 8.69 1.67 4.22
N LEU A 37 8.15 2.89 4.24
CA LEU A 37 7.25 3.36 3.18
C LEU A 37 8.06 3.70 1.92
N GLU A 38 7.67 3.11 0.80
CA GLU A 38 8.26 3.43 -0.50
C GLU A 38 7.83 4.84 -0.93
N ILE A 39 8.75 5.53 -1.61
CA ILE A 39 8.49 6.83 -2.23
C ILE A 39 8.16 6.58 -3.70
N ALA A 40 7.15 7.28 -4.20
CA ALA A 40 6.81 7.30 -5.62
C ALA A 40 6.46 8.72 -6.06
N LYS A 41 6.58 8.97 -7.36
CA LYS A 41 6.11 10.20 -7.98
C LYS A 41 4.73 9.96 -8.59
N TYR A 42 3.81 10.89 -8.40
CA TYR A 42 2.46 10.79 -8.90
C TYR A 42 2.10 12.03 -9.70
N VAL A 43 1.65 11.83 -10.93
CA VAL A 43 1.19 12.89 -11.84
C VAL A 43 -0.32 13.02 -11.68
N ARG A 44 -0.76 14.07 -10.97
CA ARG A 44 -2.18 14.27 -10.64
C ARG A 44 -3.08 14.43 -11.88
N SER A 45 -2.57 15.05 -12.94
CA SER A 45 -3.36 15.34 -14.14
C SER A 45 -3.72 14.09 -14.94
N THR A 46 -2.91 13.03 -14.84
CA THR A 46 -3.07 11.79 -15.62
C THR A 46 -3.33 10.56 -14.75
N ASN A 47 -3.35 10.72 -13.42
CA ASN A 47 -3.39 9.64 -12.44
C ASN A 47 -2.26 8.61 -12.61
N GLN A 48 -1.13 9.02 -13.21
CA GLN A 48 0.00 8.14 -13.46
C GLN A 48 0.92 8.09 -12.24
N LEU A 49 1.31 6.89 -11.85
CA LEU A 49 2.34 6.65 -10.84
C LEU A 49 3.66 6.33 -11.56
N LEU A 50 4.74 6.95 -11.11
CA LEU A 50 6.09 6.78 -11.62
C LEU A 50 7.01 6.32 -10.49
N THR A 51 7.94 5.43 -10.80
CA THR A 51 9.10 5.17 -9.94
C THR A 51 10.04 6.38 -9.93
N ASP A 52 10.95 6.44 -8.97
CA ASP A 52 11.98 7.50 -8.96
C ASP A 52 12.84 7.42 -10.24
N ASP A 53 13.22 6.22 -10.68
CA ASP A 53 13.98 6.03 -11.93
C ASP A 53 13.22 6.52 -13.17
N GLU A 54 11.91 6.24 -13.24
CA GLU A 54 11.06 6.71 -14.35
C GLU A 54 10.89 8.23 -14.34
N ALA A 55 10.78 8.84 -13.17
CA ALA A 55 10.70 10.28 -13.03
C ALA A 55 12.02 10.97 -13.38
N ASP A 56 13.14 10.39 -12.98
CA ASP A 56 14.49 10.91 -13.29
C ASP A 56 14.85 10.75 -14.77
N ALA A 57 14.31 9.73 -15.44
CA ALA A 57 14.48 9.50 -16.87
C ALA A 57 13.62 10.41 -17.77
N MET A 58 12.72 11.23 -17.20
CA MET A 58 11.85 12.09 -18.00
C MET A 58 12.64 13.17 -18.75
N ALA A 59 12.31 13.37 -20.02
CA ALA A 59 12.89 14.47 -20.78
C ALA A 59 12.49 15.83 -20.15
N PRO A 60 13.37 16.85 -20.18
CA PRO A 60 13.09 18.16 -19.57
C PRO A 60 11.78 18.80 -20.04
N GLU A 61 11.44 18.61 -21.32
CA GLU A 61 10.21 19.10 -21.94
C GLU A 61 8.95 18.43 -21.35
N GLN A 62 9.01 17.11 -21.12
CA GLN A 62 7.92 16.36 -20.51
C GLN A 62 7.78 16.71 -19.03
N LEU A 63 8.90 16.86 -18.32
CA LEU A 63 8.91 17.28 -16.93
C LEU A 63 8.28 18.66 -16.76
N ALA A 64 8.56 19.62 -17.65
CA ALA A 64 7.97 20.96 -17.62
C ALA A 64 6.43 20.94 -17.73
N VAL A 65 5.87 20.03 -18.54
CA VAL A 65 4.42 19.87 -18.71
C VAL A 65 3.75 19.33 -17.45
N VAL A 66 4.40 18.40 -16.75
CA VAL A 66 3.79 17.73 -15.58
C VAL A 66 4.24 18.31 -14.23
N ARG A 67 5.18 19.26 -14.22
CA ARG A 67 5.84 19.78 -13.01
C ARG A 67 4.86 20.21 -11.93
N ASP A 68 3.85 21.00 -12.30
CA ASP A 68 2.87 21.55 -11.36
C ASP A 68 1.87 20.48 -10.85
N HIS A 69 1.85 19.32 -11.50
CA HIS A 69 1.02 18.17 -11.15
C HIS A 69 1.80 17.04 -10.49
N LEU A 70 3.13 17.12 -10.46
CA LEU A 70 3.98 16.10 -9.89
C LEU A 70 3.99 16.21 -8.37
N VAL A 71 3.58 15.15 -7.69
CA VAL A 71 3.64 15.07 -6.23
C VAL A 71 4.37 13.82 -5.78
N THR A 72 5.17 13.97 -4.74
CA THR A 72 5.78 12.83 -4.06
C THR A 72 4.75 12.20 -3.13
N VAL A 73 4.52 10.90 -3.27
CA VAL A 73 3.61 10.13 -2.42
C VAL A 73 4.38 9.02 -1.71
N LYS A 74 3.89 8.64 -0.52
CA LYS A 74 4.35 7.44 0.17
C LYS A 74 3.37 6.31 -0.11
N ARG A 75 3.88 5.11 -0.38
CA ARG A 75 3.08 3.92 -0.64
C ARG A 75 3.55 2.74 0.18
N PHE A 76 2.67 1.75 0.30
CA PHE A 76 3.05 0.46 0.85
C PHE A 76 4.05 -0.26 -0.04
N PRO A 77 5.02 -0.98 0.55
CA PRO A 77 5.83 -1.92 -0.20
C PRO A 77 4.96 -2.94 -0.91
N ALA A 78 5.28 -3.24 -2.17
CA ALA A 78 4.50 -4.18 -2.98
C ALA A 78 4.40 -5.57 -2.31
N VAL A 79 5.48 -6.00 -1.64
CA VAL A 79 5.52 -7.28 -0.90
C VAL A 79 4.52 -7.33 0.26
N TRP A 80 4.13 -6.19 0.84
CA TRP A 80 3.12 -6.15 1.90
C TRP A 80 1.71 -6.35 1.37
N LEU A 81 1.42 -5.90 0.13
CA LEU A 81 0.14 -6.19 -0.51
C LEU A 81 -0.05 -7.70 -0.75
N VAL A 82 1.04 -8.40 -1.09
CA VAL A 82 1.03 -9.86 -1.22
C VAL A 82 0.73 -10.50 0.13
N ARG A 83 1.46 -10.11 1.19
CA ARG A 83 1.25 -10.63 2.55
C ARG A 83 -0.17 -10.34 3.08
N LEU A 84 -0.77 -9.20 2.74
CA LEU A 84 -2.15 -8.88 3.11
C LEU A 84 -3.14 -9.81 2.41
N GLY A 85 -2.90 -10.12 1.13
CA GLY A 85 -3.66 -11.13 0.40
C GLY A 85 -3.61 -12.49 1.11
N ASP A 86 -2.40 -12.98 1.42
CA ASP A 86 -2.20 -14.23 2.16
C ASP A 86 -2.90 -14.22 3.53
N ALA A 87 -2.86 -13.11 4.25
CA ALA A 87 -3.51 -12.97 5.55
C ALA A 87 -5.04 -13.09 5.46
N ILE A 88 -5.63 -12.57 4.37
CA ILE A 88 -7.06 -12.72 4.09
C ILE A 88 -7.38 -14.17 3.75
N GLU A 89 -6.64 -14.79 2.83
CA GLU A 89 -6.86 -16.18 2.39
C GLU A 89 -6.73 -17.19 3.53
N ARG A 90 -5.76 -16.98 4.43
CA ARG A 90 -5.56 -17.82 5.63
C ARG A 90 -6.56 -17.53 6.75
N GLY A 91 -7.46 -16.57 6.55
CA GLY A 91 -8.47 -16.20 7.53
C GLY A 91 -7.89 -15.59 8.81
N LEU A 92 -6.72 -14.94 8.76
CA LEU A 92 -6.10 -14.35 9.94
C LEU A 92 -7.00 -13.29 10.60
N PHE A 93 -7.78 -12.58 9.78
CA PHE A 93 -8.77 -11.59 10.21
C PHE A 93 -9.89 -12.18 11.08
N TRP A 94 -10.10 -13.49 11.07
CA TRP A 94 -11.07 -14.16 11.94
C TRP A 94 -10.45 -14.59 13.27
N ASN A 95 -9.16 -14.95 13.25
CA ASN A 95 -8.52 -15.71 14.32
C ASN A 95 -7.59 -14.89 15.22
N TYR A 96 -7.16 -13.70 14.78
CA TYR A 96 -6.14 -12.89 15.47
C TYR A 96 -6.61 -11.46 15.71
N SER A 97 -6.06 -10.77 16.70
CA SER A 97 -6.29 -9.33 16.88
C SER A 97 -5.63 -8.51 15.77
N ASP A 98 -6.04 -7.26 15.60
CA ASP A 98 -5.47 -6.33 14.62
C ASP A 98 -3.95 -6.19 14.85
N GLU A 99 -3.54 -5.99 16.11
CA GLU A 99 -2.13 -5.84 16.49
C GLU A 99 -1.32 -7.09 16.16
N ARG A 100 -1.90 -8.28 16.36
CA ARG A 100 -1.23 -9.54 16.06
C ARG A 100 -1.05 -9.73 14.55
N ILE A 101 -2.05 -9.36 13.77
CA ILE A 101 -1.96 -9.38 12.31
C ILE A 101 -0.85 -8.41 11.86
N VAL A 102 -0.84 -7.18 12.37
CA VAL A 102 0.21 -6.18 12.06
C VAL A 102 1.61 -6.71 12.39
N GLN A 103 1.80 -7.33 13.57
CA GLN A 103 3.09 -7.94 13.92
C GLN A 103 3.52 -9.04 12.93
N ILE A 104 2.61 -9.93 12.56
CA ILE A 104 2.88 -10.99 11.56
C ILE A 104 3.28 -10.37 10.23
N MET A 105 2.57 -9.32 9.82
CA MET A 105 2.80 -8.60 8.57
C MET A 105 4.18 -7.92 8.51
N LEU A 106 4.60 -7.30 9.62
CA LEU A 106 5.90 -6.64 9.75
C LEU A 106 7.07 -7.64 9.79
N ILE A 107 6.95 -8.72 10.57
CA ILE A 107 8.01 -9.73 10.72
C ILE A 107 8.18 -10.56 9.44
N GLY A 108 7.10 -10.77 8.68
CA GLY A 108 7.09 -11.63 7.50
C GLY A 108 6.88 -13.11 7.85
N PRO A 109 6.63 -13.96 6.84
CA PRO A 109 6.49 -15.40 7.05
C PRO A 109 7.81 -15.99 7.56
N ARG A 110 7.71 -16.85 8.59
CA ARG A 110 8.78 -17.78 8.95
C ARG A 110 8.69 -19.03 8.09
#